data_AF-A0A522VDT8-F1
#
_entry.id   AF-A0A522VDT8-F1
#
_cell.length_a   1.000
_cell.length_b   1.000
_cell.length_c   1.000
_cell.angle_alpha   90.00
_cell.angle_beta   90.00
_cell.angle_gamma   90.00
#
_symmetry.space_group_name_H-M   'P 1'
#
loop_
_entity.id
_entity.type
_entity.pdbx_description
1 polymer ?
#
loop_
_entity_poly.entity_id
_entity_poly.type
_entity_poly.pdbx_seq_one_letter_code
_entity_poly.pdbx_strand_id
1 'polypeptide(L)' 'SPPAAPAPARAGAPERLVVTVDHHGNTSAASVPLALDESVRAGRVRPGHRVLMQGVGGGFTWGAVLATM' A
#
# COMPACT_ATOMS: atom_id res chain seq x y z
N SER A 1 24.87 -10.61 -11.13
CA SER A 1 24.34 -9.49 -10.33
C SER A 1 22.82 -9.44 -10.49
N PRO A 2 22.03 -9.48 -9.42
CA PRO A 2 20.58 -9.27 -9.54
C PRO A 2 20.31 -7.87 -10.10
N PRO A 3 19.24 -7.68 -10.89
CA PRO A 3 18.85 -6.35 -11.35
C PRO A 3 18.56 -5.45 -10.14
N ALA A 4 19.02 -4.20 -10.20
CA ALA A 4 18.73 -3.21 -9.18
C ALA A 4 17.21 -3.13 -8.98
N ALA A 5 16.75 -3.35 -7.75
CA ALA A 5 15.35 -3.12 -7.41
C ALA A 5 15.00 -1.68 -7.81
N PRO A 6 13.87 -1.45 -8.52
CA PRO A 6 13.31 -0.12 -8.71
C PRO A 6 13.36 0.67 -7.41
N ALA A 7 13.84 1.91 -7.51
CA ALA A 7 13.80 2.85 -6.40
C ALA A 7 12.36 2.86 -5.82
N PRO A 8 12.20 2.86 -4.48
CA PRO A 8 10.86 2.89 -3.89
C PRO A 8 10.12 4.07 -4.51
N ALA A 9 8.96 3.79 -5.12
CA ALA A 9 8.09 4.81 -5.64
C ALA A 9 7.91 5.84 -4.52
N ARG A 10 8.33 7.10 -4.74
CA ARG A 10 8.13 8.15 -3.74
C ARG A 10 6.65 8.11 -3.36
N ALA A 11 6.37 7.74 -2.11
CA ALA A 11 5.03 7.83 -1.57
C ALA A 11 4.53 9.24 -1.86
N GLY A 12 3.30 9.36 -2.33
CA GLY A 12 2.73 10.65 -2.68
C GLY A 12 2.72 11.61 -1.49
N ALA A 13 2.17 12.80 -1.70
CA ALA A 13 2.03 13.79 -0.64
C ALA A 13 1.43 13.16 0.65
N PRO A 14 1.93 13.50 1.86
CA PRO A 14 1.66 12.78 3.11
C PRO A 14 0.17 12.56 3.40
N GLU A 15 -0.69 13.48 2.98
CA GLU A 15 -2.13 13.44 3.14
C GLU A 15 -2.81 12.31 2.33
N ARG A 16 -2.12 11.80 1.30
CA ARG A 16 -2.57 10.69 0.45
C ARG A 16 -2.02 9.34 0.92
N LEU A 17 -1.15 9.33 1.93
CA LEU A 17 -0.67 8.11 2.56
C LEU A 17 -1.72 7.59 3.55
N VAL A 18 -1.95 6.29 3.53
CA VAL A 18 -2.78 5.59 4.51
C VAL A 18 -1.85 4.99 5.56
N VAL A 19 -2.11 5.31 6.82
CA VAL A 19 -1.37 4.79 7.98
C VAL A 19 -2.40 4.18 8.92
N THR A 20 -2.26 2.88 9.18
CA THR A 20 -3.17 2.10 10.05
C THR A 20 -2.40 1.17 10.99
N VAL A 21 -1.08 1.37 11.12
CA VAL A 21 -0.21 0.54 11.97
C VAL A 21 -0.56 0.73 13.45
N ASP A 22 -1.07 1.89 13.81
CA ASP A 22 -1.61 2.24 15.12
C ASP A 22 -2.94 1.55 15.44
N HIS A 23 -3.68 1.09 14.42
CA HIS A 23 -4.95 0.38 14.59
C HIS A 23 -4.76 -1.14 14.65
N HIS A 24 -3.93 -1.70 13.77
CA HIS A 24 -3.82 -3.15 13.56
C HIS A 24 -2.42 -3.73 13.82
N GLY A 25 -1.40 -2.88 13.97
CA GLY A 25 0.00 -3.30 13.93
C GLY A 25 0.46 -3.72 12.53
N ASN A 26 1.64 -4.34 12.46
CA ASN A 26 2.14 -4.96 11.24
C ASN A 26 1.63 -6.41 11.17
N THR A 27 0.62 -6.64 10.34
CA THR A 27 0.01 -7.97 10.15
C THR A 27 0.57 -8.68 8.91
N SER A 28 1.82 -8.40 8.54
CA SER A 28 2.50 -8.96 7.37
C SER A 28 1.67 -8.72 6.09
N ALA A 29 1.39 -9.77 5.32
CA ALA A 29 0.62 -9.70 4.07
C ALA A 29 -0.78 -9.07 4.22
N ALA A 30 -1.40 -9.12 5.40
CA ALA A 30 -2.73 -8.55 5.62
C ALA A 30 -2.72 -7.03 5.81
N SER A 31 -1.55 -6.39 5.99
CA SER A 31 -1.46 -4.96 6.31
C SER A 31 -2.04 -4.08 5.20
N VAL A 32 -1.75 -4.39 3.94
CA VAL A 32 -2.23 -3.62 2.78
C VAL A 32 -3.75 -3.79 2.57
N PRO A 33 -4.33 -5.01 2.56
CA PRO A 33 -5.77 -5.19 2.51
C PRO A 33 -6.54 -4.53 3.65
N LEU A 34 -6.03 -4.60 4.89
CA LEU A 34 -6.67 -3.96 6.05
C LEU A 34 -6.68 -2.43 5.93
N ALA A 35 -5.55 -1.84 5.53
CA ALA A 35 -5.45 -0.40 5.28
C ALA A 35 -6.41 0.07 4.17
N LEU A 36 -6.57 -0.75 3.12
CA LEU A 36 -7.50 -0.45 2.03
C LEU A 36 -8.96 -0.54 2.49
N ASP A 37 -9.36 -1.60 3.20
CA ASP A 37 -10.73 -1.77 3.72
C ASP A 37 -11.11 -0.61 4.63
N GLU A 38 -10.22 -0.23 5.56
CA GLU A 38 -10.45 0.89 6.46
C GLU A 38 -10.63 2.21 5.68
N SER A 39 -9.78 2.45 4.67
CA SER A 39 -9.85 3.66 3.85
C SER A 39 -11.12 3.74 2.99
N VAL A 40 -11.63 2.59 2.54
CA VAL A 40 -12.91 2.49 1.81
C VAL A 40 -14.07 2.76 2.76
N ARG A 41 -14.10 2.13 3.95
CA ARG A 41 -15.14 2.35 4.96
C ARG A 41 -15.18 3.79 5.47
N ALA A 42 -14.02 4.44 5.59
CA ALA A 42 -13.90 5.85 5.94
C ALA A 42 -14.24 6.81 4.79
N GLY A 43 -14.54 6.30 3.59
CA GLY A 43 -14.88 7.11 2.41
C GLY A 43 -13.71 7.92 1.84
N ARG A 44 -12.47 7.62 2.25
CA ARG A 44 -11.23 8.22 1.71
C ARG A 44 -10.89 7.65 0.34
N VAL A 45 -11.12 6.35 0.16
CA VAL A 45 -11.07 5.66 -1.14
C VAL A 45 -12.49 5.48 -1.65
N ARG A 46 -12.72 5.81 -2.93
CA ARG A 46 -14.03 5.77 -3.58
C ARG A 46 -13.91 5.14 -4.97
N PRO A 47 -15.02 4.63 -5.54
CA PRO A 47 -15.03 4.16 -6.92
C PRO A 47 -14.46 5.20 -7.90
N GLY A 48 -13.63 4.75 -8.84
CA GLY A 48 -12.91 5.57 -9.80
C GLY A 48 -11.59 6.16 -9.29
N HIS A 49 -11.27 6.06 -7.99
CA HIS A 49 -9.97 6.50 -7.47
C HIS A 49 -8.86 5.56 -7.95
N ARG A 50 -7.68 6.13 -8.25
CA ARG A 50 -6.46 5.36 -8.49
C ARG A 50 -5.72 5.16 -7.17
N VAL A 51 -5.52 3.91 -6.79
CA VAL A 51 -4.84 3.53 -5.54
C VAL A 51 -3.58 2.74 -5.85
N LEU A 52 -2.44 3.23 -5.35
CA LEU A 52 -1.16 2.52 -5.39
C LEU A 52 -1.04 1.65 -4.14
N MET A 53 -0.89 0.35 -4.33
CA MET A 53 -0.62 -0.61 -3.27
C MET A 53 0.79 -1.18 -3.47
N GLN A 54 1.57 -1.25 -2.41
CA GLN A 54 2.92 -1.80 -2.43
C GLN A 54 3.08 -2.80 -1.28
N GLY A 55 3.66 -3.97 -1.57
CA GLY A 55 4.02 -4.97 -0.59
C GLY A 55 5.48 -5.37 -0.68
N VAL A 56 6.06 -5.79 0.45
CA VAL A 56 7.38 -6.41 0.54
C VAL A 56 7.25 -7.72 1.30
N GLY A 57 7.98 -8.74 0.86
CA GLY A 57 7.94 -10.08 1.42
C GLY A 57 9.33 -10.66 1.65
N GLY A 58 9.38 -11.87 2.21
CA GLY A 58 10.63 -12.60 2.45
C GLY A 58 11.47 -12.76 1.18
N GLY A 59 12.79 -12.86 1.35
CA GLY A 59 13.71 -13.06 0.24
C GLY A 59 13.90 -11.84 -0.67
N PHE A 60 13.75 -10.62 -0.14
CA PHE A 60 13.89 -9.36 -0.88
C PHE A 60 12.90 -9.19 -2.04
N THR A 61 11.79 -9.94 -2.01
CA THR A 61 10.72 -9.81 -2.99
C THR A 61 9.86 -8.59 -2.66
N TRP A 62 9.56 -7.79 -3.65
CA TRP A 62 8.66 -6.65 -3.53
C TRP A 62 7.80 -6.54 -4.78
N GLY A 63 6.65 -5.88 -4.65
CA GLY A 63 5.74 -5.64 -5.76
C GLY A 63 4.81 -4.47 -5.49
N ALA A 64 4.29 -3.89 -6.57
CA ALA A 64 3.31 -2.82 -6.49
C ALA A 64 2.27 -2.95 -7.61
N VAL A 65 1.07 -2.45 -7.34
CA VAL A 65 -0.02 -2.39 -8.30
C VAL A 65 -0.71 -1.03 -8.18
N LEU A 66 -1.02 -0.44 -9.33
CA LEU A 66 -1.88 0.73 -9.42
C LEU A 66 -3.23 0.27 -9.94
N ALA A 67 -4.24 0.26 -9.06
CA ALA A 67 -5.59 -0.18 -9.38
C ALA A 67 -6.56 0.99 -9.45
N THR A 68 -7.58 0.86 -10.29
CA THR A 68 -8.79 1.69 -10.22
C THR A 68 -9.76 0.99 -9.29
N MET A 69 -10.19 1.70 -8.24
CA MET A 69 -11.13 1.20 -7.23
C MET A 69 -12.58 1.31 -7.69
#